data_AF-A0A0C9RPP8-F1
#
_entry.id   AF-A0A0C9RPP8-F1
#
_cell.length_a   1.000
_cell.length_b   1.000
_cell.length_c   1.000
_cell.angle_alpha   90.00
_cell.angle_beta   90.00
_cell.angle_gamma   90.00
#
_symmetry.space_group_name_H-M   'P 1'
#
loop_
_entity.id
_entity.type
_entity.pdbx_description
1 polymer ?
#
loop_
_entity_poly.entity_id
_entity_poly.type
_entity_poly.pdbx_seq_one_letter_code
_entity_poly.pdbx_strand_id
1 'polypeptide(L)'
;MDLDIPQFNSKDDEIQYWMELAQQMYQRKEDVEHELEEFQENSQMLEKELETSLEQSEKSNRELRQRNTRLATEIEQLRTRLDQQTADCSTFQTRASELEAQHEQLLKYIRELEQKNDDLERAHRINMATEEAIEAKFNSAIEKNALLESELDEKESLKIIVQRLMDENRDLKQEFNVLKRHMADNDKSADKVRTLVDSNKLQVERETHLPLTEQNISTTGHPQSPLKSKMNNVLRKTTHLCSRPKKSFSALLSISRFKIT
;
A
#
# COMPACT_ATOMS: atom_id res chain seq x y z
N MET A 1 63.72 -71.27 74.83
CA MET A 1 64.74 -70.38 75.42
C MET A 1 65.29 -71.12 76.60
N ASP A 2 66.54 -71.56 76.53
CA ASP A 2 67.21 -72.19 77.66
C ASP A 2 67.54 -71.09 78.68
N LEU A 3 66.92 -71.17 79.84
CA LEU A 3 67.17 -70.27 80.96
C LEU A 3 68.45 -70.76 81.65
N ASP A 4 69.56 -70.08 81.37
CA ASP A 4 70.82 -70.31 82.06
C ASP A 4 70.67 -69.79 83.49
N ILE A 5 70.60 -70.70 84.47
CA ILE A 5 70.36 -70.37 85.88
C ILE A 5 71.72 -70.01 86.50
N PRO A 6 71.93 -68.76 86.95
CA PRO A 6 73.20 -68.36 87.56
C PRO A 6 73.51 -69.16 88.83
N GLN A 7 74.78 -69.46 89.10
CA GLN A 7 75.20 -70.04 90.38
C GLN A 7 75.35 -68.94 91.45
N PHE A 8 74.72 -69.14 92.60
CA PHE A 8 74.69 -68.18 93.71
C PHE A 8 75.59 -68.60 94.87
N ASN A 9 76.28 -67.63 95.48
CA ASN A 9 77.21 -67.86 96.60
C ASN A 9 76.50 -67.93 97.97
N SER A 10 75.27 -67.43 98.06
CA SER A 10 74.39 -67.44 99.22
C SER A 10 72.94 -67.51 98.77
N LYS A 11 72.05 -68.06 99.60
CA LYS A 11 70.60 -68.04 99.34
C LYS A 11 70.05 -66.60 99.27
N ASP A 12 70.63 -65.67 100.01
CA ASP A 12 70.22 -64.25 99.97
C ASP A 12 70.56 -63.58 98.63
N ASP A 13 71.70 -63.95 98.01
CA ASP A 13 72.10 -63.43 96.69
C ASP A 13 71.22 -64.00 95.57
N GLU A 14 70.81 -65.28 95.69
CA GLU A 14 69.83 -65.91 94.81
C GLU A 14 68.47 -65.19 94.89
N ILE A 15 67.99 -64.94 96.11
CA ILE A 15 66.74 -64.22 96.34
C ILE A 15 66.82 -62.82 95.74
N GLN A 16 67.91 -62.08 95.98
CA GLN A 16 68.10 -60.72 95.47
C GLN A 16 68.12 -60.68 93.93
N TYR A 17 68.84 -61.59 93.28
CA TYR A 17 68.89 -61.68 91.82
C TYR A 17 67.50 -61.93 91.22
N TRP A 18 66.76 -62.90 91.75
CA TRP A 18 65.41 -63.18 91.26
C TRP A 18 64.44 -62.03 91.55
N MET A 19 64.62 -61.30 92.67
CA MET A 19 63.84 -60.10 92.99
C MET A 19 64.09 -58.97 91.98
N GLU A 20 65.36 -58.70 91.67
CA GLU A 20 65.78 -57.64 90.75
C GLU A 20 65.40 -57.99 89.30
N LEU A 21 65.54 -59.25 88.90
CA LEU A 21 65.07 -59.73 87.60
C LEU A 21 63.54 -59.66 87.48
N ALA A 22 62.80 -60.04 88.53
CA ALA A 22 61.35 -59.91 88.56
C ALA A 22 60.93 -58.43 88.47
N GLN A 23 61.63 -57.53 89.16
CA GLN A 23 61.39 -56.09 89.10
C GLN A 23 61.70 -55.52 87.72
N GLN A 24 62.79 -55.94 87.08
CA GLN A 24 63.13 -55.53 85.71
C GLN A 24 62.11 -56.03 84.68
N MET A 25 61.68 -57.29 84.80
CA MET A 25 60.65 -57.85 83.93
C MET A 25 59.30 -57.15 84.13
N TYR A 26 58.98 -56.78 85.37
CA TYR A 26 57.79 -56.02 85.70
C TYR A 26 57.85 -54.60 85.10
N GLN A 27 58.97 -53.88 85.24
CA GLN A 27 59.14 -52.57 84.62
C GLN A 27 59.03 -52.63 83.10
N ARG A 28 59.70 -53.62 82.47
CA ARG A 28 59.63 -53.78 81.01
C ARG A 28 58.23 -54.13 80.53
N LYS A 29 57.47 -54.89 81.32
CA LYS A 29 56.06 -55.15 81.05
C LYS A 29 55.26 -53.85 81.10
N GLU A 30 55.44 -53.03 82.14
CA GLU A 30 54.76 -51.73 82.26
C GLU A 30 55.12 -50.78 81.11
N ASP A 31 56.40 -50.68 80.74
CA ASP A 31 56.85 -49.81 79.64
C ASP A 31 56.20 -50.23 78.31
N VAL A 32 56.16 -51.53 78.01
CA VAL A 32 55.52 -52.06 76.80
C VAL A 32 54.00 -51.89 76.83
N GLU A 33 53.37 -52.02 78.01
CA GLU A 33 51.94 -51.75 78.18
C GLU A 33 51.63 -50.27 77.90
N HIS A 34 52.45 -49.35 78.40
CA HIS A 34 52.31 -47.92 78.13
C HIS A 34 52.53 -47.56 76.65
N GLU A 35 53.59 -48.08 76.02
CA GLU A 35 53.84 -47.87 74.58
C GLU A 35 52.68 -48.40 73.72
N LEU A 36 52.09 -49.53 74.11
CA LEU A 36 50.93 -50.10 73.42
C LEU A 36 49.70 -49.20 73.57
N GLU A 37 49.45 -48.66 74.76
CA GLU A 37 48.35 -47.71 75.00
C GLU A 37 48.53 -46.44 74.15
N GLU A 38 49.71 -45.83 74.15
CA GLU A 38 50.00 -44.65 73.29
C GLU A 38 49.79 -44.95 71.81
N PHE A 39 50.23 -46.13 71.34
CA PHE A 39 50.05 -46.53 69.94
C PHE A 39 48.57 -46.71 69.59
N GLN A 40 47.77 -47.29 70.50
CA GLN A 40 46.33 -47.45 70.32
C GLN A 40 45.62 -46.10 70.29
N GLU A 41 45.97 -45.18 71.20
CA GLU A 41 45.41 -43.83 71.24
C GLU A 41 45.76 -43.05 69.97
N ASN A 42 47.02 -43.08 69.54
CA ASN A 42 47.46 -42.39 68.33
C ASN A 42 46.80 -42.97 67.07
N SER A 43 46.66 -44.29 67.00
CA SER A 43 45.93 -44.95 65.90
C SER A 43 44.46 -44.51 65.86
N GLN A 44 43.81 -44.43 67.03
CA GLN A 44 42.43 -43.97 67.12
C GLN A 44 42.27 -42.49 66.74
N MET A 45 43.22 -41.63 67.14
CA MET A 45 43.21 -40.22 66.73
C MET A 45 43.37 -40.08 65.22
N LEU A 46 44.32 -40.79 64.62
CA LEU A 46 44.52 -40.78 63.17
C LEU A 46 43.29 -41.28 62.41
N GLU A 47 42.64 -42.34 62.88
CA GLU A 47 41.40 -42.84 62.29
C GLU A 47 40.30 -41.76 62.30
N LYS A 48 40.11 -41.07 63.44
CA LYS A 48 39.15 -39.96 63.54
C LYS A 48 39.50 -38.80 62.59
N GLU A 49 40.77 -38.45 62.43
CA GLU A 49 41.20 -37.42 61.47
C GLU A 49 40.91 -37.82 60.01
N LEU A 50 41.13 -39.09 59.67
CA LEU A 50 40.82 -39.61 58.34
C LEU A 50 39.31 -39.66 58.08
N GLU A 51 38.52 -40.10 59.07
CA GLU A 51 37.05 -40.12 59.00
C GLU A 51 36.48 -38.72 58.81
N THR A 52 36.93 -37.74 59.58
CA THR A 52 36.47 -36.35 59.46
C THR A 52 36.85 -35.72 58.11
N SER A 53 38.07 -35.97 57.62
CA SER A 53 38.49 -35.52 56.29
C SER A 53 37.68 -36.20 55.18
N LEU A 54 37.40 -37.50 55.30
CA LEU A 54 36.56 -38.23 54.36
C LEU A 54 35.14 -37.67 54.34
N GLU A 55 34.52 -37.45 55.51
CA GLU A 55 33.17 -36.90 55.63
C GLU A 55 33.08 -35.49 55.01
N GLN A 56 34.08 -34.64 55.25
CA GLN A 56 34.14 -33.31 54.65
C GLN A 56 34.24 -33.37 53.12
N SER A 57 35.08 -34.27 52.59
CA SER A 57 35.23 -34.49 51.15
C SER A 57 33.93 -35.03 50.53
N GLU A 58 33.28 -36.00 51.16
CA GLU A 58 31.99 -36.54 50.72
C GLU A 58 30.90 -35.47 50.71
N LYS A 59 30.83 -34.65 51.77
CA LYS A 59 29.88 -33.54 51.85
C LYS A 59 30.10 -32.55 50.71
N SER A 60 31.34 -32.15 50.46
CA SER A 60 31.69 -31.27 49.34
C SER A 60 31.29 -31.88 47.99
N ASN A 61 31.56 -33.18 47.80
CA ASN A 61 31.18 -33.87 46.57
C ASN A 61 29.66 -33.91 46.37
N ARG A 62 28.89 -34.17 47.44
CA ARG A 62 27.41 -34.13 47.41
C ARG A 62 26.90 -32.74 47.05
N GLU A 63 27.46 -31.68 47.64
CA GLU A 63 27.09 -30.30 47.32
C GLU A 63 27.40 -29.92 45.87
N LEU A 64 28.58 -30.30 45.37
CA LEU A 64 28.97 -30.07 43.97
C LEU A 64 28.06 -30.82 43.00
N ARG A 65 27.69 -32.07 43.30
CA ARG A 65 26.72 -32.84 42.51
C ARG A 65 25.36 -32.14 42.47
N GLN A 66 24.85 -31.69 43.61
CA GLN A 66 23.58 -30.96 43.66
C GLN A 66 23.63 -29.65 42.86
N ARG A 67 24.71 -28.88 42.96
CA ARG A 67 24.91 -27.67 42.13
C ARG A 67 24.95 -28.01 40.65
N ASN A 68 25.66 -29.07 40.27
CA ASN A 68 25.74 -29.52 38.88
C ASN A 68 24.36 -29.89 38.33
N THR A 69 23.56 -30.66 39.07
CA THR A 69 22.19 -31.00 38.68
C THR A 69 21.31 -29.74 38.53
N ARG A 70 21.40 -28.78 39.46
CA ARG A 70 20.65 -27.52 39.35
C ARG A 70 21.04 -26.72 38.11
N LEU A 71 22.34 -26.55 37.87
CA LEU A 71 22.85 -25.85 36.69
C LEU A 71 22.44 -26.56 35.40
N ALA A 72 22.46 -27.89 35.36
CA ALA A 72 21.99 -28.66 34.21
C ALA A 72 20.50 -28.41 33.92
N THR A 73 19.65 -28.38 34.95
CA THR A 73 18.22 -28.05 34.78
C THR A 73 18.00 -26.61 34.32
N GLU A 74 18.79 -25.66 34.82
CA GLU A 74 18.71 -24.25 34.40
C GLU A 74 19.13 -24.09 32.93
N ILE A 75 20.21 -24.74 32.51
CA ILE A 75 20.65 -24.76 31.10
C ILE A 75 19.53 -25.30 30.21
N GLU A 76 18.88 -26.39 30.59
CA GLU A 76 17.80 -26.99 29.80
C GLU A 76 16.57 -26.08 29.70
N GLN A 77 16.23 -25.39 30.79
CA GLN A 77 15.15 -24.39 30.80
C GLN A 77 15.48 -23.20 29.90
N LEU A 78 16.72 -22.72 29.93
CA LEU A 78 17.18 -21.61 29.08
C LEU A 78 17.20 -22.00 27.61
N ARG A 79 17.61 -23.23 27.28
CA ARG A 79 17.56 -23.76 25.91
C ARG A 79 16.13 -23.82 25.39
N THR A 80 15.22 -24.43 26.14
CA THR A 80 13.80 -24.49 25.77
C THR A 80 13.21 -23.08 25.54
N ARG A 81 13.56 -22.10 26.39
CA ARG A 81 13.11 -20.71 26.22
C ARG A 81 13.70 -20.05 24.97
N LEU A 82 14.97 -20.29 24.68
CA LEU A 82 15.63 -19.77 23.48
C LEU A 82 15.00 -20.35 22.21
N ASP A 83 14.72 -21.65 22.20
CA ASP A 83 14.08 -22.33 21.07
C ASP A 83 12.67 -21.78 20.84
N GLN A 84 11.89 -21.59 21.90
CA GLN A 84 10.56 -20.96 21.82
C GLN A 84 10.66 -19.53 21.27
N GLN A 85 11.57 -18.70 21.79
CA GLN A 85 11.77 -17.34 21.31
C GLN A 85 12.21 -17.30 19.84
N THR A 86 13.05 -18.24 19.41
CA THR A 86 13.49 -18.35 18.01
C THR A 86 12.32 -18.71 17.10
N ALA A 87 11.47 -19.65 17.51
CA ALA A 87 10.25 -19.98 16.79
C ALA A 87 9.31 -18.77 16.70
N ASP A 88 9.05 -18.08 17.80
CA ASP A 88 8.22 -16.88 17.84
C ASP A 88 8.78 -15.78 16.90
N CYS A 89 10.09 -15.50 16.96
CA CYS A 89 10.74 -14.55 16.06
C CYS A 89 10.55 -14.92 14.58
N SER A 90 10.69 -16.20 14.23
CA SER A 90 10.46 -16.69 12.86
C SER A 90 9.01 -16.46 12.42
N THR A 91 8.03 -16.73 13.29
CA THR A 91 6.61 -16.48 12.98
C THR A 91 6.31 -15.00 12.80
N PHE A 92 6.85 -14.12 13.65
CA PHE A 92 6.66 -12.68 13.53
C PHE A 92 7.32 -12.13 12.27
N GLN A 93 8.50 -12.64 11.91
CA GLN A 93 9.19 -12.25 10.67
C GLN A 93 8.40 -12.65 9.43
N THR A 94 7.83 -13.87 9.42
CA THR A 94 6.96 -14.34 8.34
C THR A 94 5.73 -13.45 8.20
N ARG A 95 5.04 -13.17 9.31
CA ARG A 95 3.85 -12.31 9.32
C ARG A 95 4.15 -10.87 8.89
N ALA A 96 5.32 -10.34 9.27
CA ALA A 96 5.75 -9.01 8.82
C ALA A 96 5.93 -8.98 7.30
N SER A 97 6.60 -9.99 6.73
CA SER A 97 6.77 -10.11 5.27
C SER A 97 5.43 -10.26 4.54
N GLU A 98 4.47 -11.01 5.10
CA GLU A 98 3.13 -11.15 4.53
C GLU A 98 2.38 -9.81 4.51
N LEU A 99 2.44 -9.05 5.61
CA LEU A 99 1.81 -7.73 5.70
C LEU A 99 2.44 -6.73 4.73
N GLU A 100 3.76 -6.77 4.55
CA GLU A 100 4.45 -5.93 3.55
C GLU A 100 4.00 -6.27 2.13
N ALA A 101 3.87 -7.56 1.81
CA ALA A 101 3.38 -8.02 0.51
C ALA A 101 1.92 -7.61 0.26
N GLN A 102 1.04 -7.76 1.27
CA GLN A 102 -0.35 -7.32 1.20
C GLN A 102 -0.46 -5.80 1.00
N HIS A 103 0.36 -5.03 1.72
CA HIS A 103 0.41 -3.58 1.57
C HIS A 103 0.85 -3.17 0.16
N GLU A 104 1.86 -3.84 -0.42
CA GLU A 104 2.27 -3.59 -1.81
C GLU A 104 1.16 -3.91 -2.82
N GLN A 105 0.43 -5.01 -2.61
CA GLN A 105 -0.72 -5.38 -3.44
C GLN A 105 -1.83 -4.34 -3.36
N LEU A 106 -2.17 -3.86 -2.16
CA LEU A 106 -3.18 -2.82 -1.97
C LEU A 106 -2.76 -1.50 -2.63
N LEU A 107 -1.47 -1.13 -2.56
CA LEU A 107 -0.98 0.06 -3.27
C LEU A 107 -1.08 -0.07 -4.79
N LYS A 108 -0.82 -1.26 -5.35
CA LYS A 108 -1.03 -1.52 -6.79
C LYS A 108 -2.51 -1.39 -7.14
N TYR A 109 -3.38 -2.00 -6.33
CA TYR A 109 -4.82 -1.96 -6.55
C TYR A 109 -5.40 -0.54 -6.46
N ILE A 110 -4.93 0.29 -5.51
CA ILE A 110 -5.33 1.70 -5.42
C ILE A 110 -4.98 2.44 -6.71
N ARG A 111 -3.77 2.27 -7.24
CA ARG A 111 -3.37 2.91 -8.51
C ARG A 111 -4.21 2.46 -9.70
N GLU A 112 -4.58 1.17 -9.74
CA GLU A 112 -5.49 0.65 -10.77
C GLU A 112 -6.89 1.26 -10.67
N LEU A 113 -7.40 1.47 -9.45
CA LEU A 113 -8.68 2.14 -9.23
C LEU A 113 -8.62 3.62 -9.60
N GLU A 114 -7.54 4.31 -9.25
CA GLU A 114 -7.30 5.71 -9.66
C GLU A 114 -7.30 5.83 -11.19
N GLN A 115 -6.57 4.95 -11.89
CA GLN A 115 -6.55 4.95 -13.36
C GLN A 115 -7.94 4.70 -13.96
N LYS A 116 -8.68 3.72 -13.44
CA LYS A 116 -10.06 3.44 -13.91
C LYS A 116 -10.98 4.64 -13.66
N ASN A 117 -10.80 5.35 -12.55
CA ASN A 117 -11.58 6.54 -12.26
C ASN A 117 -11.27 7.67 -13.26
N ASP A 118 -9.98 7.93 -13.53
CA ASP A 118 -9.56 8.91 -14.55
C ASP A 118 -10.12 8.58 -15.94
N ASP A 119 -10.15 7.30 -16.32
CA ASP A 119 -10.73 6.82 -17.57
C ASP A 119 -12.25 7.04 -17.61
N LEU A 120 -12.96 6.78 -16.51
CA LEU A 120 -14.40 7.03 -16.38
C LEU A 120 -14.73 8.53 -16.46
N GLU A 121 -13.99 9.39 -15.76
CA GLU A 121 -14.17 10.84 -15.86
C GLU A 121 -13.93 11.36 -17.27
N ARG A 122 -12.92 10.81 -17.97
CA ARG A 122 -12.68 11.14 -19.37
C ARG A 122 -13.84 10.72 -20.26
N ALA A 123 -14.35 9.50 -20.11
CA ALA A 123 -15.51 9.02 -20.86
C ALA A 123 -16.75 9.90 -20.60
N HIS A 124 -16.97 10.29 -19.34
CA HIS A 124 -18.04 11.21 -18.96
C HIS A 124 -17.92 12.57 -19.67
N ARG A 125 -16.72 13.17 -19.67
CA ARG A 125 -16.49 14.45 -20.38
C ARG A 125 -16.75 14.33 -21.88
N ILE A 126 -16.35 13.22 -22.51
CA ILE A 126 -16.62 12.98 -23.93
C ILE A 126 -18.13 12.85 -24.16
N ASN A 127 -18.82 12.07 -23.34
CA ASN A 127 -20.27 11.87 -23.45
C ASN A 127 -21.03 13.19 -23.32
N MET A 128 -20.70 14.01 -22.32
CA MET A 128 -21.30 15.36 -22.18
C MET A 128 -21.08 16.21 -23.42
N ALA A 129 -19.85 16.26 -23.95
CA ALA A 129 -19.58 17.02 -25.16
C ALA A 129 -20.35 16.50 -26.39
N THR A 130 -20.55 15.17 -26.49
CA THR A 130 -21.37 14.59 -27.56
C THR A 130 -22.86 14.88 -27.39
N GLU A 131 -23.35 14.91 -26.15
CA GLU A 131 -24.73 15.27 -25.81
C GLU A 131 -25.01 16.73 -26.20
N GLU A 132 -24.16 17.66 -25.77
CA GLU A 132 -24.22 19.08 -26.14
C GLU A 132 -24.21 19.28 -27.67
N ALA A 133 -23.36 18.53 -28.38
CA ALA A 133 -23.29 18.59 -29.84
C ALA A 133 -24.57 18.07 -30.53
N ILE A 134 -25.25 17.08 -29.94
CA ILE A 134 -26.53 16.57 -30.45
C ILE A 134 -27.65 17.58 -30.17
N GLU A 135 -27.70 18.16 -28.97
CA GLU A 135 -28.66 19.20 -28.61
C GLU A 135 -28.56 20.41 -29.55
N ALA A 136 -27.35 20.88 -29.83
CA ALA A 136 -27.12 21.99 -30.76
C ALA A 136 -27.62 21.67 -32.19
N LYS A 137 -27.39 20.45 -32.68
CA LYS A 137 -27.92 19.99 -33.98
C LYS A 137 -29.43 19.94 -33.99
N PHE A 138 -30.04 19.48 -32.89
CA PHE A 138 -31.49 19.41 -32.76
C PHE A 138 -32.11 20.81 -32.75
N ASN A 139 -31.54 21.75 -32.00
CA ASN A 139 -31.98 23.15 -31.99
C ASN A 139 -31.89 23.79 -33.38
N SER A 140 -30.78 23.58 -34.10
CA SER A 140 -30.65 24.08 -35.48
C SER A 140 -31.69 23.46 -36.44
N ALA A 141 -32.06 22.19 -36.24
CA ALA A 141 -33.11 21.54 -37.03
C ALA A 141 -34.50 22.12 -36.71
N ILE A 142 -34.79 22.42 -35.43
CA ILE A 142 -36.01 23.12 -35.02
C ILE A 142 -36.09 24.49 -35.68
N GLU A 143 -35.03 25.30 -35.60
CA GLU A 143 -34.98 26.63 -36.21
C GLU A 143 -35.25 26.57 -37.72
N LYS A 144 -34.64 25.61 -38.41
CA LYS A 144 -34.89 25.39 -39.85
C LYS A 144 -36.33 24.99 -40.15
N ASN A 145 -36.91 24.10 -39.35
CA ASN A 145 -38.31 23.70 -39.52
C ASN A 145 -39.26 24.86 -39.29
N ALA A 146 -39.04 25.68 -38.26
CA ALA A 146 -39.87 26.86 -37.99
C ALA A 146 -39.79 27.89 -39.14
N LEU A 147 -38.60 28.06 -39.74
CA LEU A 147 -38.44 28.92 -40.92
C LEU A 147 -39.19 28.35 -42.13
N LEU A 148 -39.07 27.04 -42.40
CA LEU A 148 -39.79 26.39 -43.48
C LEU A 148 -41.32 26.43 -43.29
N GLU A 149 -41.81 26.28 -42.05
CA GLU A 149 -43.24 26.45 -41.73
C GLU A 149 -43.71 27.87 -42.07
N SER A 150 -42.95 28.90 -41.71
CA SER A 150 -43.25 30.29 -42.08
C SER A 150 -43.26 30.51 -43.60
N GLU A 151 -42.31 29.91 -44.34
CA GLU A 151 -42.28 30.00 -45.81
C GLU A 151 -43.50 29.30 -46.45
N LEU A 152 -43.95 28.18 -45.87
CA LEU A 152 -45.17 27.49 -46.32
C LEU A 152 -46.42 28.34 -46.05
N ASP A 153 -46.50 28.99 -44.88
CA ASP A 153 -47.60 29.89 -44.54
C ASP A 153 -47.66 31.11 -45.48
N GLU A 154 -46.51 31.74 -45.79
CA GLU A 154 -46.44 32.83 -46.76
C GLU A 154 -46.88 32.36 -48.15
N LYS A 155 -46.42 31.19 -48.58
CA LYS A 155 -46.82 30.59 -49.86
C LYS A 155 -48.34 30.35 -49.90
N GLU A 156 -48.95 29.88 -48.82
CA GLU A 156 -50.40 29.67 -48.75
C GLU A 156 -51.16 30.99 -48.78
N SER A 157 -50.70 32.00 -48.05
CA SER A 157 -51.25 33.37 -48.09
C SER A 157 -51.22 33.95 -49.52
N LEU A 158 -50.09 33.82 -50.22
CA LEU A 158 -49.95 34.24 -51.61
C LEU A 158 -50.90 33.48 -52.55
N LYS A 159 -51.12 32.18 -52.35
CA LYS A 159 -52.12 31.43 -53.13
C LYS A 159 -53.53 31.98 -52.93
N ILE A 160 -53.91 32.33 -51.70
CA ILE A 160 -55.22 32.94 -51.40
C ILE A 160 -55.36 34.28 -52.14
N ILE A 161 -54.33 35.14 -52.08
CA ILE A 161 -54.32 36.43 -52.79
C ILE A 161 -54.45 36.21 -54.31
N VAL A 162 -53.67 35.29 -54.87
CA VAL A 162 -53.70 34.95 -56.29
C VAL A 162 -55.08 34.42 -56.71
N GLN A 163 -55.70 33.57 -55.89
CA GLN A 163 -57.06 33.08 -56.14
C GLN A 163 -58.07 34.22 -56.16
N ARG A 164 -58.02 35.13 -55.17
CA ARG A 164 -58.89 36.30 -55.11
C ARG A 164 -58.72 37.22 -56.32
N LEU A 165 -57.49 37.51 -56.72
CA LEU A 165 -57.21 38.31 -57.93
C LEU A 165 -57.71 37.61 -59.20
N MET A 166 -57.65 36.27 -59.26
CA MET A 166 -58.24 35.51 -60.37
C MET A 166 -59.76 35.64 -60.40
N ASP A 167 -60.43 35.59 -59.25
CA ASP A 167 -61.88 35.78 -59.13
C ASP A 167 -62.28 37.22 -59.52
N GLU A 168 -61.57 38.24 -59.01
CA GLU A 168 -61.77 39.64 -59.41
C GLU A 168 -61.55 39.84 -60.92
N ASN A 169 -60.50 39.25 -61.50
CA ASN A 169 -60.29 39.28 -62.96
C ASN A 169 -61.41 38.58 -63.73
N ARG A 170 -61.97 37.50 -63.17
CA ARG A 170 -63.09 36.78 -63.76
C ARG A 170 -64.36 37.62 -63.71
N ASP A 171 -64.60 38.32 -62.61
CA ASP A 171 -65.75 39.22 -62.45
C ASP A 171 -65.64 40.44 -63.37
N LEU A 172 -64.48 41.10 -63.41
CA LEU A 172 -64.23 42.20 -64.35
C LEU A 172 -64.38 41.78 -65.82
N LYS A 173 -63.93 40.57 -66.19
CA LYS A 173 -64.16 40.02 -67.54
C LYS A 173 -65.65 39.78 -67.81
N GLN A 174 -66.42 39.35 -66.82
CA GLN A 174 -67.87 39.20 -66.94
C GLN A 174 -68.54 40.58 -67.12
N GLU A 175 -68.19 41.57 -66.29
CA GLU A 175 -68.66 42.95 -66.41
C GLU A 175 -68.34 43.54 -67.78
N PHE A 176 -67.09 43.36 -68.26
CA PHE A 176 -66.69 43.78 -69.60
C PHE A 176 -67.52 43.12 -70.71
N ASN A 177 -67.82 41.82 -70.59
CA ASN A 177 -68.66 41.12 -71.55
C ASN A 177 -70.13 41.59 -71.53
N VAL A 178 -70.67 41.94 -70.35
CA VAL A 178 -72.00 42.54 -70.21
C VAL A 178 -72.03 43.93 -70.84
N LEU A 179 -71.05 44.79 -70.52
CA LEU A 179 -70.86 46.10 -71.16
C LEU A 179 -70.77 45.97 -72.68
N LYS A 180 -69.98 45.03 -73.20
CA LYS A 180 -69.85 44.79 -74.64
C LYS A 180 -71.19 44.39 -75.28
N ARG A 181 -72.02 43.58 -74.62
CA ARG A 181 -73.39 43.27 -75.09
C ARG A 181 -74.28 44.51 -75.05
N HIS A 182 -74.19 45.32 -73.99
CA HIS A 182 -74.96 46.55 -73.85
C HIS A 182 -74.53 47.66 -74.82
N MET A 183 -73.26 47.69 -75.24
CA MET A 183 -72.76 48.58 -76.30
C MET A 183 -73.11 48.07 -77.70
N ALA A 184 -73.19 46.75 -77.91
CA ALA A 184 -73.67 46.20 -79.18
C ALA A 184 -75.15 46.56 -79.45
N ASP A 185 -75.96 46.77 -78.41
CA ASP A 185 -77.34 47.25 -78.52
C ASP A 185 -77.47 48.79 -78.59
N ASN A 186 -76.41 49.56 -78.29
CA ASN A 186 -76.48 51.02 -78.17
C ASN A 186 -75.46 51.82 -79.00
N ASP A 187 -74.78 51.19 -79.97
CA ASP A 187 -73.79 51.88 -80.83
C ASP A 187 -74.04 51.63 -82.32
N LYS A 188 -75.17 52.18 -82.80
CA LYS A 188 -75.18 52.90 -84.06
C LYS A 188 -75.06 54.39 -83.72
N SER A 189 -73.86 54.92 -83.49
CA SER A 189 -73.40 56.19 -84.11
C SER A 189 -72.22 56.81 -83.36
N ALA A 190 -71.29 57.28 -84.19
CA ALA A 190 -70.31 58.35 -83.93
C ALA A 190 -68.99 57.94 -83.27
N ASP A 191 -68.09 57.47 -84.13
CA ASP A 191 -66.87 58.19 -84.52
C ASP A 191 -66.52 59.44 -83.68
N LYS A 192 -65.27 59.52 -83.18
CA LYS A 192 -64.27 60.55 -83.55
C LYS A 192 -63.23 60.82 -82.44
N VAL A 193 -61.96 60.52 -82.79
CA VAL A 193 -60.78 61.41 -82.65
C VAL A 193 -59.95 61.45 -81.36
N ARG A 194 -58.68 60.99 -81.55
CA ARG A 194 -57.37 61.62 -81.24
C ARG A 194 -56.99 61.82 -79.75
N THR A 195 -55.74 61.76 -79.27
CA THR A 195 -54.36 61.61 -79.81
C THR A 195 -53.37 61.68 -78.63
N LEU A 196 -52.09 61.32 -78.88
CA LEU A 196 -50.84 61.87 -78.31
C LEU A 196 -50.38 61.31 -76.95
N VAL A 197 -49.32 60.46 -76.94
CA VAL A 197 -47.86 60.76 -76.79
C VAL A 197 -47.47 60.80 -75.31
N ASP A 198 -46.80 59.77 -74.77
CA ASP A 198 -45.38 59.39 -74.83
C ASP A 198 -44.56 59.93 -73.64
N SER A 199 -43.60 59.11 -73.22
CA SER A 199 -42.46 59.36 -72.32
C SER A 199 -42.73 59.44 -70.80
N ASN A 200 -42.26 58.44 -70.06
CA ASN A 200 -40.93 58.59 -69.42
C ASN A 200 -40.38 57.30 -68.78
N LYS A 201 -39.09 57.13 -69.05
CA LYS A 201 -38.06 56.30 -68.44
C LYS A 201 -37.73 56.81 -67.03
N LEU A 202 -37.62 55.93 -66.03
CA LEU A 202 -36.82 56.20 -64.83
C LEU A 202 -35.96 54.97 -64.49
N GLN A 203 -34.66 55.20 -64.64
CA GLN A 203 -33.55 54.42 -64.14
C GLN A 203 -32.86 55.37 -63.14
N VAL A 204 -32.71 54.97 -61.88
CA VAL A 204 -31.82 55.64 -60.91
C VAL A 204 -31.14 54.58 -60.06
N GLU A 205 -29.81 54.54 -60.20
CA GLU A 205 -28.83 53.92 -59.31
C GLU A 205 -28.50 54.84 -58.13
N ARG A 206 -28.08 54.22 -57.01
CA ARG A 206 -27.00 54.63 -56.07
C ARG A 206 -26.80 53.47 -55.08
N GLU A 207 -25.90 52.51 -55.29
CA GLU A 207 -24.46 52.48 -54.98
C GLU A 207 -24.05 52.77 -53.52
N THR A 208 -23.53 51.75 -52.81
CA THR A 208 -22.18 51.77 -52.16
C THR A 208 -21.70 50.34 -51.78
N HIS A 209 -20.80 49.78 -52.62
CA HIS A 209 -19.60 48.94 -52.40
C HIS A 209 -19.56 47.65 -51.50
N LEU A 210 -19.49 46.47 -52.16
CA LEU A 210 -18.47 45.36 -52.19
C LEU A 210 -17.34 45.26 -51.11
N PRO A 211 -16.55 44.13 -50.96
CA PRO A 211 -16.59 42.78 -51.62
C PRO A 211 -16.21 41.50 -50.77
N LEU A 212 -16.65 40.32 -51.29
CA LEU A 212 -15.96 39.03 -51.54
C LEU A 212 -15.25 38.27 -50.36
N THR A 213 -15.31 36.92 -50.27
CA THR A 213 -14.63 36.00 -51.20
C THR A 213 -15.07 34.53 -50.99
N GLU A 214 -15.53 33.88 -52.06
CA GLU A 214 -15.33 32.44 -52.29
C GLU A 214 -13.96 32.27 -52.99
N GLN A 215 -13.17 31.27 -52.57
CA GLN A 215 -12.29 30.56 -53.50
C GLN A 215 -12.37 29.06 -53.26
N ASN A 216 -12.86 28.40 -54.30
CA ASN A 216 -12.83 26.99 -54.56
C ASN A 216 -11.65 26.73 -55.50
N ILE A 217 -10.67 25.88 -55.15
CA ILE A 217 -10.00 25.00 -56.13
C ILE A 217 -9.72 23.66 -55.45
N SER A 218 -10.26 22.63 -56.08
CA SER A 218 -10.15 21.20 -55.79
C SER A 218 -8.78 20.63 -56.18
N THR A 219 -8.27 19.62 -55.46
CA THR A 219 -8.18 18.21 -55.93
C THR A 219 -7.17 17.35 -55.16
N THR A 220 -7.61 16.10 -54.91
CA THR A 220 -6.88 14.82 -54.84
C THR A 220 -6.07 14.40 -53.60
N GLY A 221 -6.41 13.19 -53.10
CA GLY A 221 -5.41 12.20 -52.63
C GLY A 221 -5.52 11.72 -51.18
N HIS A 222 -6.14 10.55 -50.97
CA HIS A 222 -6.11 9.71 -49.76
C HIS A 222 -4.74 8.96 -49.64
N PRO A 223 -4.47 8.10 -48.63
CA PRO A 223 -4.46 8.21 -47.16
C PRO A 223 -3.08 7.80 -46.55
N GLN A 224 -2.83 7.97 -45.23
CA GLN A 224 -2.06 7.02 -44.38
C GLN A 224 -1.78 7.56 -42.95
N SER A 225 -2.03 6.72 -41.95
CA SER A 225 -1.33 6.67 -40.65
C SER A 225 -0.04 5.82 -40.80
N PRO A 226 0.82 5.59 -39.78
CA PRO A 226 1.15 6.26 -38.50
C PRO A 226 2.69 6.51 -38.33
N LEU A 227 3.14 7.18 -37.25
CA LEU A 227 4.31 6.83 -36.38
C LEU A 227 5.03 8.04 -35.70
N LYS A 228 5.16 7.90 -34.38
CA LYS A 228 6.27 8.27 -33.45
C LYS A 228 7.37 9.23 -33.96
N SER A 229 7.65 10.31 -33.21
CA SER A 229 8.74 10.36 -32.21
C SER A 229 9.07 11.80 -31.73
N LYS A 230 9.22 11.91 -30.41
CA LYS A 230 10.16 12.72 -29.62
C LYS A 230 10.64 14.08 -30.18
N MET A 231 10.32 15.14 -29.43
CA MET A 231 11.38 15.99 -28.87
C MET A 231 10.94 16.68 -27.57
N ASN A 232 11.82 16.57 -26.57
CA ASN A 232 11.89 17.38 -25.35
C ASN A 232 11.99 18.89 -25.74
N ASN A 233 11.74 19.89 -24.90
CA ASN A 233 12.24 20.05 -23.54
C ASN A 233 11.75 21.39 -22.93
N VAL A 234 11.76 21.45 -21.59
CA VAL A 234 11.87 22.64 -20.71
C VAL A 234 10.66 23.60 -20.57
N LEU A 235 9.95 23.49 -19.43
CA LEU A 235 10.09 24.48 -18.36
C LEU A 235 9.69 23.90 -17.00
N ARG A 236 10.70 23.68 -16.15
CA ARG A 236 10.54 23.42 -14.72
C ARG A 236 10.08 24.71 -14.02
N LYS A 237 9.08 24.60 -13.16
CA LYS A 237 9.03 25.36 -11.91
C LYS A 237 8.64 24.41 -10.77
N THR A 238 9.67 23.99 -10.04
CA THR A 238 9.61 23.38 -8.71
C THR A 238 9.55 24.47 -7.64
N THR A 239 9.21 24.02 -6.42
CA THR A 239 9.50 24.60 -5.08
C THR A 239 8.32 25.32 -4.43
N HIS A 240 7.88 25.09 -3.18
CA HIS A 240 8.27 24.24 -2.03
C HIS A 240 6.96 23.94 -1.25
N LEU A 241 6.74 22.82 -0.54
CA LEU A 241 7.23 22.56 0.82
C LEU A 241 6.80 21.13 1.22
N CYS A 242 7.77 20.28 1.56
CA CYS A 242 7.56 19.09 2.39
C CYS A 242 8.67 19.13 3.45
N SER A 243 8.28 19.08 4.73
CA SER A 243 9.21 18.82 5.82
C SER A 243 8.51 17.89 6.81
N ARG A 244 8.82 16.59 6.72
CA ARG A 244 8.56 15.59 7.77
C ARG A 244 9.90 15.30 8.46
N PRO A 245 9.97 15.30 9.80
CA PRO A 245 11.14 14.78 10.49
C PRO A 245 11.06 13.25 10.61
N LYS A 246 12.11 12.56 10.16
CA LYS A 246 12.41 11.18 10.53
C LYS A 246 12.95 11.18 11.96
N LYS A 247 12.22 10.58 12.91
CA LYS A 247 12.80 10.18 14.20
C LYS A 247 13.21 8.71 14.12
N SER A 248 14.52 8.51 14.12
CA SER A 248 15.19 7.25 14.44
C SER A 248 14.76 6.79 15.83
N PHE A 249 14.10 5.63 15.94
CA PHE A 249 13.98 4.87 17.19
C PHE A 249 14.84 3.62 17.06
N SER A 250 16.14 3.81 17.25
CA SER A 250 17.11 2.76 17.57
C SER A 250 17.53 2.98 19.02
N ALA A 251 16.77 2.44 19.97
CA ALA A 251 17.20 2.29 21.36
C ALA A 251 16.16 1.52 22.18
N LEU A 252 16.20 0.19 22.18
CA LEU A 252 15.75 -0.64 23.31
C LEU A 252 16.39 -2.04 23.22
N LEU A 253 17.70 -2.10 23.40
CA LEU A 253 18.38 -3.35 23.79
C LEU A 253 19.52 -3.04 24.75
N SER A 254 19.18 -2.83 26.04
CA SER A 254 20.14 -2.84 27.16
C SER A 254 19.41 -2.82 28.50
N ILE A 255 18.79 -3.93 28.90
CA ILE A 255 18.61 -4.25 30.33
C ILE A 255 18.90 -5.75 30.51
N SER A 256 20.19 -6.05 30.68
CA SER A 256 20.63 -7.23 31.42
C SER A 256 21.93 -6.86 32.11
N ARG A 257 21.80 -6.27 33.30
CA ARG A 257 22.87 -6.24 34.30
C ARG A 257 22.29 -6.73 35.63
N PHE A 258 22.52 -8.02 35.88
CA PHE A 258 23.17 -8.49 37.09
C PHE A 258 22.86 -7.70 38.37
N LYS A 259 21.99 -8.28 39.20
CA LYS A 259 22.04 -8.11 40.65
C LYS A 259 21.96 -9.50 41.29
N ILE A 260 23.13 -10.06 41.58
CA ILE A 260 23.32 -11.11 42.58
C ILE A 260 24.28 -10.49 43.60
N THR A 261 23.73 -10.19 44.77
CA THR A 261 24.39 -10.15 46.08
C THR A 261 23.34 -10.65 47.05
#